data_AF-A0A4Q8R0P8-F1
#
_entry.id   AF-A0A4Q8R0P8-F1
#
_cell.length_a   1.000
_cell.length_b   1.000
_cell.length_c   1.000
_cell.angle_alpha   90.00
_cell.angle_beta   90.00
_cell.angle_gamma   90.00
#
_symmetry.space_group_name_H-M   'P 1'
#
loop_
_entity.id
_entity.type
_entity.pdbx_description
1 polymer ?
#
loop_
_entity_poly.entity_id
_entity_poly.type
_entity_poly.pdbx_seq_one_letter_code
_entity_poly.pdbx_strand_id
1 'polypeptide(L)'
;MSAHDLIATASNADFAGRVMMLMFKTAQNVASEDPATPDHDVRIDYAGRVIRGDEQPQLVAAHVISSNPTIAATIESDPEQYGANVPDGDIEFALASIWTARSLAFAAV
;
A
#
# COMPACT_ATOMS: atom_id res chain seq x y z
N MET A 1 -15.02 -4.28 -13.67
CA MET A 1 -13.56 -4.10 -13.75
C MET A 1 -13.11 -3.43 -15.04
N SER A 2 -13.11 -2.10 -15.05
CA SER A 2 -12.36 -1.34 -16.04
C SER A 2 -10.98 -1.07 -15.41
N ALA A 3 -9.92 -1.64 -15.99
CA ALA A 3 -8.55 -1.40 -15.51
C ALA A 3 -8.20 0.10 -15.53
N HIS A 4 -8.88 0.86 -16.39
CA HIS A 4 -8.73 2.30 -16.51
C HIS A 4 -9.09 3.04 -15.21
N ASP A 5 -10.20 2.69 -14.55
CA ASP A 5 -10.66 3.39 -13.34
C ASP A 5 -9.75 3.10 -12.13
N LEU A 6 -9.25 1.87 -12.05
CA LEU A 6 -8.28 1.45 -11.04
C LEU A 6 -6.94 2.18 -11.22
N ILE A 7 -6.46 2.31 -12.46
CA ILE A 7 -5.23 3.05 -12.79
C ILE A 7 -5.41 4.54 -12.50
N ALA A 8 -6.56 5.12 -12.87
CA ALA A 8 -6.88 6.52 -12.61
C ALA A 8 -6.91 6.81 -11.11
N THR A 9 -7.49 5.92 -10.31
CA THR A 9 -7.50 6.01 -8.84
C THR A 9 -6.10 5.87 -8.24
N ALA A 10 -5.31 4.88 -8.67
CA ALA A 10 -3.93 4.72 -8.21
C ALA A 10 -3.04 5.93 -8.51
N SER A 11 -3.31 6.62 -9.63
CA SER A 11 -2.57 7.79 -10.08
C SER A 11 -3.09 9.11 -9.48
N ASN A 12 -4.27 9.09 -8.85
CA ASN A 12 -4.84 10.25 -8.18
C ASN A 12 -3.97 10.66 -6.98
N ALA A 13 -3.64 11.95 -6.91
CA ALA A 13 -2.72 12.47 -5.89
C ALA A 13 -3.24 12.30 -4.45
N ASP A 14 -4.55 12.43 -4.24
CA ASP A 14 -5.16 12.32 -2.91
C ASP A 14 -5.17 10.86 -2.44
N PHE A 15 -5.58 9.92 -3.32
CA PHE A 15 -5.55 8.51 -2.98
C PHE A 15 -4.13 7.99 -2.76
N ALA A 16 -3.19 8.34 -3.66
CA ALA A 16 -1.78 7.98 -3.49
C ALA A 16 -1.16 8.63 -2.23
N GLY A 17 -1.54 9.87 -1.92
CA GLY A 17 -1.14 10.55 -0.68
C GLY A 17 -1.65 9.84 0.57
N ARG A 18 -2.91 9.40 0.57
CA ARG A 18 -3.49 8.59 1.66
C ARG A 18 -2.73 7.27 1.83
N VAL A 19 -2.45 6.57 0.74
CA VAL A 19 -1.64 5.33 0.77
C VAL A 19 -0.26 5.62 1.37
N MET A 20 0.42 6.70 0.96
CA MET A 20 1.72 7.08 1.52
C MET A 20 1.66 7.35 3.04
N MET A 21 0.64 8.06 3.51
CA MET A 21 0.45 8.30 4.94
C MET A 21 0.29 6.99 5.73
N LEU A 22 -0.49 6.05 5.18
CA LEU A 22 -0.69 4.74 5.79
C LEU A 22 0.56 3.85 5.68
N MET A 23 1.37 4.00 4.63
CA MET A 23 2.67 3.34 4.53
C MET A 23 3.62 3.78 5.65
N PHE A 24 3.68 5.07 5.99
CA PHE A 24 4.49 5.54 7.12
C PHE A 24 4.01 4.92 8.43
N LYS A 25 2.69 4.79 8.63
CA LYS A 25 2.13 4.10 9.79
C LYS A 25 2.55 2.63 9.83
N THR A 26 2.43 1.90 8.72
CA THR A 26 2.85 0.49 8.64
C THR A 26 4.35 0.34 8.88
N ALA A 27 5.18 1.23 8.33
CA ALA A 27 6.63 1.24 8.55
C ALA A 27 6.98 1.42 10.04
N GLN A 28 6.29 2.34 10.75
CA GLN A 28 6.47 2.54 12.19
C GLN A 28 6.08 1.30 13.01
N ASN A 29 4.98 0.64 12.62
CA ASN A 29 4.54 -0.60 13.26
C ASN A 29 5.56 -1.72 13.07
N VAL A 30 6.11 -1.88 11.86
CA VAL A 30 7.16 -2.87 11.56
C VAL A 30 8.45 -2.56 12.30
N ALA A 31 8.84 -1.29 12.40
CA ALA A 31 10.01 -0.88 13.19
C ALA A 31 9.87 -1.19 14.69
N SER A 32 8.63 -1.38 15.17
CA SER A 32 8.30 -1.72 16.55
C SER A 32 7.87 -3.19 16.74
N GLU A 33 7.89 -4.01 15.69
CA GLU A 33 7.47 -5.42 15.77
C GLU A 33 8.55 -6.28 16.44
N ASP A 34 8.17 -7.46 16.95
CA ASP A 34 9.12 -8.40 17.56
C ASP A 34 10.16 -8.84 16.51
N PRO A 35 11.48 -8.72 16.78
CA PRO A 35 12.52 -9.20 15.86
C PRO A 35 12.45 -10.69 15.51
N ALA A 36 11.72 -11.49 16.30
CA ALA A 36 11.44 -12.90 15.99
C ALA A 36 10.31 -13.10 14.96
N THR A 37 9.65 -12.03 14.51
CA THR A 37 8.64 -12.08 13.43
C THR A 37 9.28 -12.63 12.15
N PRO A 38 8.60 -13.53 11.40
CA PRO A 38 9.12 -14.01 10.13
C PRO A 38 9.46 -12.87 9.16
N ASP A 39 10.59 -13.00 8.47
CA ASP A 39 11.11 -12.04 7.50
C ASP A 39 11.33 -10.62 8.06
N HIS A 40 11.50 -10.48 9.38
CA HIS A 40 11.62 -9.17 10.03
C HIS A 40 12.78 -8.34 9.47
N ASP A 41 13.92 -8.96 9.17
CA ASP A 41 15.11 -8.32 8.62
C ASP A 41 14.86 -7.61 7.27
N VAL A 42 14.15 -8.26 6.35
CA VAL A 42 13.77 -7.63 5.07
C VAL A 42 12.63 -6.63 5.24
N ARG A 43 11.69 -6.92 6.15
CA ARG A 43 10.53 -6.04 6.42
C ARG A 43 10.97 -4.70 7.02
N ILE A 44 11.96 -4.70 7.92
CA ILE A 44 12.49 -3.49 8.55
C ILE A 44 13.40 -2.69 7.58
N ASP A 45 14.16 -3.35 6.70
CA ASP A 45 14.89 -2.63 5.63
C ASP A 45 13.92 -1.86 4.72
N TYR A 46 12.85 -2.53 4.29
CA TYR A 46 11.82 -1.91 3.48
C TYR A 46 11.09 -0.77 4.22
N ALA A 47 10.83 -0.91 5.52
CA ALA A 47 10.33 0.19 6.35
C ALA A 47 11.26 1.41 6.32
N GLY A 48 12.57 1.21 6.38
CA GLY A 48 13.57 2.26 6.23
C GLY A 48 13.48 2.98 4.88
N ARG A 49 13.33 2.25 3.77
CA ARG A 49 13.13 2.83 2.42
C ARG A 49 11.87 3.68 2.34
N VAL A 50 10.76 3.20 2.88
CA VAL A 50 9.49 3.94 2.93
C VAL A 50 9.66 5.25 3.69
N ILE A 51 10.31 5.21 4.87
CA ILE A 51 10.54 6.39 5.71
C ILE A 51 11.44 7.44 5.02
N ARG A 52 12.42 6.99 4.23
CA ARG A 52 13.27 7.89 3.43
C ARG A 52 12.56 8.53 2.23
N GLY A 53 11.38 8.02 1.86
CA GLY A 53 10.65 8.48 0.67
C GLY A 53 11.20 7.88 -0.63
N ASP A 54 11.85 6.72 -0.56
CA ASP A 54 12.43 6.04 -1.74
C ASP A 54 11.37 5.29 -2.57
N GLU A 55 10.12 5.26 -2.09
CA GLU A 55 9.00 4.58 -2.74
C GLU A 55 8.17 5.53 -3.61
N GLN A 56 7.50 4.95 -4.62
CA GLN A 56 6.56 5.68 -5.47
C GLN A 56 5.13 5.39 -5.02
N PRO A 57 4.41 6.35 -4.41
CA PRO A 57 3.09 6.11 -3.83
C PRO A 57 2.07 5.54 -4.83
N GLN A 58 2.14 5.94 -6.10
CA GLN A 58 1.24 5.45 -7.15
C GLN A 58 1.42 3.95 -7.42
N LEU A 59 2.66 3.45 -7.38
CA LEU A 59 2.93 2.01 -7.57
C LEU A 59 2.43 1.20 -6.37
N VAL A 60 2.52 1.78 -5.17
CA VAL A 60 2.00 1.12 -3.96
C VAL A 60 0.49 1.15 -3.95
N ALA A 61 -0.14 2.27 -4.33
CA ALA A 61 -1.58 2.40 -4.48
C ALA A 61 -2.14 1.38 -5.48
N ALA A 62 -1.48 1.20 -6.63
CA ALA A 62 -1.84 0.18 -7.60
C ALA A 62 -1.75 -1.23 -6.99
N HIS A 63 -0.70 -1.52 -6.22
CA HIS A 63 -0.55 -2.81 -5.56
C HIS A 63 -1.67 -3.04 -4.52
N VAL A 64 -1.97 -2.05 -3.66
CA VAL A 64 -3.08 -2.08 -2.69
C VAL A 64 -4.42 -2.39 -3.36
N ILE A 65 -4.75 -1.70 -4.45
CA ILE A 65 -6.00 -1.92 -5.19
C ILE A 65 -6.01 -3.34 -5.76
N SER A 66 -4.91 -3.79 -6.34
CA SER A 66 -4.81 -5.12 -6.95
C SER A 66 -4.83 -6.28 -5.94
N SER A 67 -4.38 -6.04 -4.71
CA SER A 67 -4.26 -7.07 -3.68
C SER A 67 -5.52 -7.23 -2.83
N ASN A 68 -6.49 -6.34 -2.95
CA ASN A 68 -7.73 -6.37 -2.17
C ASN A 68 -8.96 -6.20 -3.09
N PRO A 69 -9.70 -7.28 -3.41
CA PRO A 69 -10.84 -7.21 -4.31
C PRO A 69 -12.00 -6.35 -3.78
N THR A 70 -12.11 -6.17 -2.46
CA THR A 70 -13.11 -5.27 -1.86
C THR A 70 -12.80 -3.81 -2.20
N ILE A 71 -11.53 -3.41 -2.13
CA ILE A 71 -11.10 -2.05 -2.53
C ILE A 71 -11.41 -1.82 -4.01
N ALA A 72 -11.02 -2.76 -4.87
CA ALA A 72 -11.29 -2.67 -6.31
C ALA A 72 -12.80 -2.56 -6.60
N ALA A 73 -13.63 -3.38 -5.95
CA ALA A 73 -15.09 -3.33 -6.11
C ALA A 73 -15.68 -1.99 -5.63
N THR A 74 -15.18 -1.44 -4.52
CA THR A 74 -15.60 -0.13 -4.00
C THR A 74 -15.28 1.00 -4.99
N ILE A 75 -14.08 1.00 -5.57
CA ILE A 75 -13.70 1.98 -6.62
C ILE A 75 -14.59 1.83 -7.85
N GLU A 76 -14.82 0.60 -8.31
CA GLU A 76 -15.62 0.33 -9.49
C GLU A 76 -17.10 0.68 -9.33
N SER A 77 -17.62 0.65 -8.10
CA SER A 77 -19.00 1.05 -7.81
C SER A 77 -19.22 2.56 -7.93
N ASP A 78 -18.16 3.37 -7.79
CA ASP A 78 -18.20 4.83 -7.92
C ASP A 78 -16.83 5.40 -8.35
N PRO A 79 -16.47 5.27 -9.64
CA PRO A 79 -15.14 5.61 -10.13
C PRO A 79 -14.83 7.11 -10.08
N GLU A 80 -15.84 7.98 -10.06
CA GLU A 80 -15.68 9.43 -10.01
C GLU A 80 -15.16 9.91 -8.64
N GLN A 81 -15.25 9.07 -7.61
CA GLN A 81 -14.70 9.35 -6.28
C GLN A 81 -13.20 9.08 -6.17
N TYR A 82 -12.56 8.47 -7.17
CA TYR A 82 -11.13 8.16 -7.15
C TYR A 82 -10.66 7.51 -5.83
N GLY A 83 -11.44 6.57 -5.30
CA GLY A 83 -11.13 5.86 -4.05
C GLY A 83 -11.37 6.65 -2.76
N ALA A 84 -11.97 7.84 -2.81
CA ALA A 84 -12.39 8.58 -1.60
C ALA A 84 -13.40 7.79 -0.75
N ASN A 85 -14.18 6.92 -1.38
CA ASN A 85 -15.12 6.01 -0.73
C ASN A 85 -14.48 4.75 -0.13
N VAL A 86 -13.20 4.48 -0.39
CA VAL A 86 -12.46 3.36 0.21
C VAL A 86 -12.06 3.74 1.64
N PRO A 87 -12.45 3.00 2.68
CA PRO A 87 -12.03 3.27 4.04
C PRO A 87 -10.52 3.09 4.25
N ASP A 88 -9.89 3.94 5.07
CA ASP A 88 -8.47 3.80 5.41
C ASP A 88 -8.15 2.45 6.05
N GLY A 89 -9.08 1.87 6.82
CA GLY A 89 -8.91 0.54 7.41
C GLY A 89 -8.72 -0.58 6.38
N ASP A 90 -9.39 -0.49 5.22
CA ASP A 90 -9.21 -1.46 4.13
C ASP A 90 -7.85 -1.29 3.47
N ILE A 91 -7.41 -0.04 3.29
CA ILE A 91 -6.09 0.29 2.76
C ILE A 91 -4.98 -0.19 3.70
N GLU A 92 -5.12 0.03 5.02
CA GLU A 92 -4.20 -0.46 6.04
C GLU A 92 -4.10 -1.98 6.03
N PHE A 93 -5.23 -2.68 5.96
CA PHE A 93 -5.28 -4.13 5.86
C PHE A 93 -4.56 -4.64 4.60
N ALA A 94 -4.83 -4.03 3.45
CA ALA A 94 -4.16 -4.36 2.20
C ALA A 94 -2.65 -4.07 2.25
N LEU A 95 -2.23 -2.93 2.81
CA LEU A 95 -0.82 -2.58 2.97
C LEU A 95 -0.08 -3.59 3.85
N ALA A 96 -0.69 -3.99 4.97
CA ALA A 96 -0.11 -4.97 5.86
C ALA A 96 0.06 -6.33 5.18
N SER A 97 -0.91 -6.75 4.35
CA SER A 97 -0.85 -8.05 3.67
C SER A 97 0.19 -8.11 2.55
N ILE A 98 0.43 -7.00 1.84
CA ILE A 98 1.46 -6.94 0.78
C ILE A 98 2.85 -6.60 1.29
N TRP A 99 3.01 -6.22 2.57
CA TRP A 99 4.26 -5.67 3.09
C TRP A 99 5.44 -6.62 2.91
N THR A 100 5.30 -7.90 3.32
CA THR A 100 6.38 -8.90 3.17
C THR A 100 6.71 -9.13 1.70
N ALA A 101 5.71 -9.24 0.83
CA ALA A 101 5.94 -9.45 -0.60
C ALA A 101 6.74 -8.30 -1.24
N ARG A 102 6.42 -7.05 -0.88
CA ARG A 102 7.21 -5.89 -1.31
C ARG A 102 8.62 -5.91 -0.73
N SER A 103 8.75 -6.21 0.56
CA SER A 103 10.04 -6.26 1.26
C SER A 103 11.01 -7.26 0.59
N LEU A 104 10.52 -8.47 0.28
CA LEU A 104 11.29 -9.49 -0.43
C LEU A 104 11.68 -9.05 -1.84
N ALA A 105 10.78 -8.38 -2.56
CA ALA A 105 11.06 -7.90 -3.91
C ALA A 105 12.21 -6.87 -3.95
N PHE A 106 12.34 -6.02 -2.92
CA PHE A 106 13.43 -5.05 -2.81
C PHE A 106 14.72 -5.63 -2.23
N ALA A 107 14.64 -6.72 -1.46
CA ALA A 107 15.83 -7.43 -0.97
C ALA A 107 16.54 -8.24 -2.08
N ALA A 108 15.82 -8.58 -3.16
CA ALA A 108 16.37 -9.32 -4.30
C ALA A 108 17.15 -8.44 -5.30
N VAL A 109 17.28 -7.13 -5.03
CA VAL A 109 17.96 -6.13 -5.89
C VAL A 109 19.29 -5.73 -5.26
#